data_AF-A0A2N6FF04-F1
#
_entry.id   AF-A0A2N6FF04-F1
#
_cell.length_a   1.000
_cell.length_b   1.000
_cell.length_c   1.000
_cell.angle_alpha   90.00
_cell.angle_beta   90.00
_cell.angle_gamma   90.00
#
_symmetry.space_group_name_H-M   'P 1'
#
loop_
_entity.id
_entity.type
_entity.pdbx_description
1 polymer ?
#
loop_
_entity_poly.entity_id
_entity_poly.type
_entity_poly.pdbx_seq_one_letter_code
_entity_poly.pdbx_strand_id
1 'polypeptide(L)' 'MEYLFIWLALACAAYSLAKGKGRNEKLWFGIGLLIGPFAALLLAFMPATPEAREKNGYS' A
#
# COMPACT_ATOMS: atom_id res chain seq x y z
N MET A 1 -0.09 -23.28 -7.39
CA MET A 1 -0.54 -22.80 -6.05
C MET A 1 0.35 -21.67 -5.51
N GLU A 2 1.68 -21.72 -5.66
CA GLU A 2 2.60 -20.68 -5.16
C GLU A 2 2.35 -19.25 -5.67
N TYR A 3 1.94 -19.08 -6.93
CA TYR A 3 1.66 -17.75 -7.50
C TYR A 3 0.54 -17.00 -6.76
N LEU A 4 -0.45 -17.71 -6.21
CA LEU A 4 -1.53 -17.09 -5.42
C LEU A 4 -1.02 -16.58 -4.07
N PHE A 5 -0.08 -17.29 -3.44
CA PHE A 5 0.52 -16.87 -2.18
C PHE A 5 1.39 -15.63 -2.35
N ILE A 6 2.22 -15.61 -3.41
CA ILE A 6 3.04 -14.44 -3.74
C ILE A 6 2.14 -13.24 -4.04
N TRP A 7 1.09 -13.44 -4.84
CA TRP A 7 0.16 -12.36 -5.17
C TRP A 7 -0.60 -11.82 -3.95
N LEU A 8 -1.04 -12.71 -3.04
CA LEU A 8 -1.70 -12.32 -1.79
C LEU A 8 -0.74 -11.61 -0.82
N ALA A 9 0.49 -12.09 -0.68
CA ALA A 9 1.52 -11.46 0.15
C ALA A 9 1.83 -10.03 -0.33
N LEU A 10 1.86 -9.84 -1.65
CA LEU A 10 2.05 -8.53 -2.26
C LEU A 10 0.86 -7.59 -2.11
N ALA A 11 -0.38 -8.10 -2.21
CA ALA A 11 -1.57 -7.32 -1.89
C ALA A 11 -1.58 -6.88 -0.41
N CYS A 12 -1.19 -7.77 0.51
CA CYS A 12 -1.02 -7.46 1.94
C CYS A 12 0.10 -6.43 2.20
N ALA A 13 1.21 -6.51 1.46
CA ALA A 13 2.30 -5.53 1.54
C ALA A 13 1.83 -4.15 1.08
N ALA A 14 1.12 -4.07 -0.05
CA ALA A 14 0.53 -2.83 -0.55
C ALA A 14 -0.48 -2.23 0.45
N TYR A 15 -1.31 -3.06 1.07
CA TYR A 15 -2.24 -2.63 2.13
C TYR A 15 -1.51 -2.05 3.35
N SER A 16 -0.49 -2.76 3.84
CA SER A 16 0.29 -2.33 5.00
C SER A 16 1.07 -1.04 4.73
N LEU A 17 1.65 -0.90 3.54
CA LEU A 17 2.32 0.31 3.09
C LEU A 17 1.35 1.49 2.94
N ALA A 18 0.13 1.26 2.44
CA ALA A 18 -0.88 2.30 2.26
C ALA A 18 -1.40 2.80 3.62
N LYS A 19 -1.62 1.86 4.54
CA LYS A 19 -2.01 2.16 5.92
C LYS A 19 -0.94 2.99 6.64
N GLY A 20 0.34 2.62 6.49
CA GLY A 20 1.46 3.38 7.06
C GLY A 20 1.64 4.78 6.44
N LYS A 21 1.25 4.95 5.17
CA LYS A 21 1.29 6.24 4.45
C LYS A 21 -0.03 7.01 4.51
N GLY A 22 -0.96 6.64 5.39
CA GLY A 22 -2.21 7.36 5.65
C GLY A 22 -3.08 7.58 4.41
N ARG A 23 -2.94 6.74 3.37
CA ARG A 23 -3.79 6.77 2.18
C ARG A 23 -4.88 5.74 2.32
N ASN A 24 -5.98 5.93 1.57
CA ASN A 24 -7.07 4.97 1.45
C ASN A 24 -6.57 3.56 1.14
N GLU A 25 -6.41 2.74 2.18
CA GLU A 25 -5.90 1.37 2.09
C GLU A 25 -6.76 0.49 1.20
N LYS A 26 -8.08 0.72 1.15
CA LYS A 26 -9.03 -0.03 0.31
C LYS A 26 -8.83 0.25 -1.17
N LEU A 27 -8.56 1.52 -1.53
CA LEU A 27 -8.26 1.92 -2.91
C LEU A 27 -6.92 1.32 -3.36
N TRP A 28 -5.90 1.43 -2.52
CA TRP A 28 -4.57 0.90 -2.82
C TRP A 28 -4.50 -0.63 -2.81
N PHE A 29 -5.33 -1.30 -2.01
CA PHE A 29 -5.49 -2.75 -2.05
C PHE A 29 -6.16 -3.20 -3.36
N GLY A 30 -7.21 -2.51 -3.80
CA GLY A 30 -7.85 -2.78 -5.09
C GLY A 30 -6.87 -2.59 -6.26
N ILE A 31 -6.07 -1.52 -6.23
CA ILE A 31 -5.02 -1.27 -7.23
C ILE A 31 -3.92 -2.33 -7.13
N GLY A 32 -3.50 -2.72 -5.92
CA GLY A 32 -2.49 -3.77 -5.71
C GLY A 32 -2.95 -5.16 -6.15
N LEU A 33 -4.24 -5.46 -6.05
CA LEU A 33 -4.81 -6.70 -6.56
C LEU A 33 -4.84 -6.69 -8.10
N LEU A 34 -5.12 -5.55 -8.73
CA LEU A 34 -5.21 -5.41 -10.19
C LEU A 34 -3.87 -5.28 -10.90
N ILE A 35 -2.95 -4.47 -10.35
CA ILE A 35 -1.63 -4.16 -10.93
C ILE A 35 -0.54 -5.10 -10.37
N GLY A 36 -0.78 -5.75 -9.23
CA GLY A 36 0.16 -6.67 -8.61
C GLY A 36 1.39 -5.95 -8.03
N PRO A 37 2.61 -6.52 -8.16
CA PRO A 37 3.83 -6.01 -7.52
C PRO A 37 4.18 -4.57 -7.83
N PHE A 38 3.80 -4.10 -9.01
CA PHE A 38 4.10 -2.74 -9.43
C PHE A 38 3.38 -1.69 -8.60
N ALA A 39 2.22 -2.01 -8.02
CA ALA A 39 1.52 -1.10 -7.12
C ALA A 39 2.32 -0.89 -5.83
N ALA A 40 2.82 -1.97 -5.23
CA ALA A 40 3.63 -1.88 -4.02
C ALA A 40 4.92 -1.08 -4.26
N LEU A 41 5.56 -1.24 -5.43
CA LEU A 41 6.73 -0.46 -5.85
C LEU A 41 6.41 1.03 -6.04
N LEU A 42 5.33 1.37 -6.74
CA LEU A 42 4.88 2.75 -6.91
C LEU A 42 4.56 3.41 -5.57
N LEU A 43 3.89 2.67 -4.69
CA LEU A 43 3.56 3.14 -3.35
C LEU A 43 4.81 3.28 -2.48
N ALA A 44 5.80 2.40 -2.61
CA ALA A 44 7.08 2.49 -1.92
C ALA A 44 7.83 3.77 -2.34
N PHE A 45 7.86 4.07 -3.64
CA PHE A 45 8.51 5.28 -4.19
C PHE A 45 7.76 6.59 -3.91
N MET A 46 6.42 6.56 -3.82
CA MET A 46 5.66 7.78 -3.51
C MET A 46 5.86 8.21 -2.05
N PRO A 47 6.11 9.49 -1.75
CA PRO A 47 6.20 9.96 -0.37
C PRO A 47 4.86 9.77 0.37
N ALA A 48 4.94 9.58 1.69
CA ALA A 48 3.75 9.51 2.54
C ALA A 48 2.94 10.81 2.40
N THR A 49 1.62 10.68 2.26
CA THR A 49 0.73 11.84 2.15
C THR A 49 0.77 12.65 3.45
N PRO A 50 0.64 13.98 3.41
CA PRO A 50 0.54 14.81 4.60
C PRO A 50 -0.52 14.34 5.61
N GLU A 51 -1.62 13.72 5.16
CA GLU A 51 -2.63 13.09 6.03
C GLU A 51 -2.06 12.01 6.97
N ALA A 52 -1.03 11.27 6.54
CA ALA A 52 -0.33 10.29 7.38
C ALA A 52 0.54 10.94 8.45
N ARG A 53 1.13 12.09 8.10
CA ARG A 53 1.99 12.87 8.98
C ARG A 53 1.17 13.59 10.06
N GLU A 54 -0.02 14.07 9.68
CA GLU A 54 -0.99 14.68 10.59
C GLU A 54 -1.53 13.66 11.60
N LYS A 55 -1.92 12.46 11.15
CA LYS A 55 -2.37 11.36 12.04
C LYS A 55 -1.32 10.90 13.05
N ASN A 56 -0.03 11.12 12.78
CA ASN A 56 1.08 10.78 13.66
C ASN A 56 1.57 11.95 14.54
N GLY A 57 0.85 13.08 14.57
CA GLY A 57 1.06 14.10 15.60
C GLY A 57 2.35 14.90 15.47
N TYR A 58 2.87 15.12 14.27
CA TYR A 58 3.87 16.16 14.06
C TYR A 58 3.18 17.52 13.89
N SER A 59 2.78 18.10 15.03
CA SER A 59 2.49 19.53 15.17
C SER A 59 3.77 20.30 15.51
#